data_AF-A0A4Z1GG29-F1
#
_entry.id   AF-A0A4Z1GG29-F1
#
_cell.length_a   1.000
_cell.length_b   1.000
_cell.length_c   1.000
_cell.angle_alpha   90.00
_cell.angle_beta   90.00
_cell.angle_gamma   90.00
#
_symmetry.space_group_name_H-M   'P 1'
#
loop_
_entity.id
_entity.type
_entity.pdbx_description
1 polymer ?
#
loop_
_entity_poly.entity_id
_entity_poly.type
_entity_poly.pdbx_seq_one_letter_code
_entity_poly.pdbx_strand_id
1 'polypeptide(L)'
;MASSSSDSSSIDYANLPTPPRAVADFCLIPIGTPTASVSKEVAAVQRLMKASGLSYSMHSAGTTVEGTWDEVMRLIGQAHTLVHQNGVLRVQTDIRAGTRTDKEQHFAEKVAKVESLLAGEENGGK
;
A
#
# COMPACT_ATOMS: atom_id res chain seq x y z
N MET A 1 -45.50 -5.56 30.55
CA MET A 1 -45.11 -4.16 30.22
C MET A 1 -43.83 -4.21 29.42
N ALA A 2 -43.84 -3.52 28.25
CA ALA A 2 -42.74 -3.15 27.35
C ALA A 2 -41.73 -4.24 26.98
N SER A 3 -41.88 -4.93 25.85
CA SER A 3 -41.54 -4.48 24.48
C SER A 3 -40.03 -4.30 24.27
N SER A 4 -39.48 -5.30 23.60
CA SER A 4 -38.13 -5.44 23.07
C SER A 4 -37.66 -4.21 22.29
N SER A 5 -36.38 -3.89 22.38
CA SER A 5 -35.72 -2.96 21.44
C SER A 5 -34.37 -3.55 21.05
N SER A 6 -34.40 -4.43 20.05
CA SER A 6 -33.22 -4.78 19.26
C SER A 6 -33.01 -3.65 18.25
N ASP A 7 -32.19 -2.67 18.61
CA ASP A 7 -31.76 -1.63 17.68
C ASP A 7 -30.72 -2.23 16.73
N SER A 8 -31.20 -2.83 15.64
CA SER A 8 -30.37 -3.22 14.52
C SER A 8 -30.30 -2.02 13.58
N SER A 9 -29.36 -1.11 13.83
CA SER A 9 -28.97 -0.13 12.82
C SER A 9 -28.38 -0.89 11.64
N SER A 10 -29.14 -1.07 10.57
CA SER A 10 -28.69 -1.71 9.35
C SER A 10 -27.51 -0.91 8.77
N ILE A 11 -26.36 -1.56 8.57
CA ILE A 11 -25.21 -0.93 7.93
C ILE A 11 -25.58 -0.55 6.49
N ASP A 12 -25.36 0.71 6.11
CA ASP A 12 -25.46 1.15 4.72
C ASP A 12 -24.20 0.72 3.95
N TYR A 13 -24.25 -0.47 3.37
CA TYR A 13 -23.15 -1.02 2.58
C TYR A 13 -22.87 -0.25 1.28
N ALA A 14 -23.81 0.55 0.77
CA ALA A 14 -23.62 1.31 -0.47
C ALA A 14 -22.75 2.55 -0.28
N ASN A 15 -22.75 3.12 0.93
CA ASN A 15 -22.05 4.37 1.26
C ASN A 15 -21.01 4.20 2.37
N LEU A 16 -20.55 2.97 2.64
CA LEU A 16 -19.55 2.72 3.66
C LEU A 16 -18.21 3.38 3.25
N PRO A 17 -17.66 4.33 4.04
CA PRO A 17 -16.44 5.02 3.66
C PRO A 17 -15.23 4.11 3.78
N THR A 18 -14.19 4.42 2.99
CA THR A 18 -12.88 3.78 3.12
C THR A 18 -12.11 4.36 4.31
N PRO A 19 -11.12 3.64 4.87
CA PRO A 19 -10.28 4.18 5.93
C PRO A 19 -9.59 5.48 5.49
N PRO A 20 -9.48 6.48 6.39
CA PRO A 20 -8.93 7.79 6.03
C PRO A 20 -7.45 7.72 5.66
N ARG A 21 -6.73 6.70 6.13
CA ARG A 21 -5.30 6.49 5.87
C ARG A 21 -4.98 5.02 5.62
N ALA A 22 -3.99 4.79 4.77
CA ALA A 22 -3.46 3.46 4.48
C ALA A 22 -1.95 3.52 4.24
N VAL A 23 -1.27 2.45 4.63
CA VAL A 23 0.07 2.10 4.16
C VAL A 23 -0.06 0.83 3.35
N ALA A 24 0.35 0.85 2.08
CA ALA A 24 0.32 -0.33 1.23
C ALA A 24 1.71 -0.61 0.67
N ASP A 25 2.12 -1.87 0.79
CA ASP A 25 3.25 -2.40 0.03
C ASP A 25 2.69 -3.18 -1.16
N PHE A 26 3.17 -2.87 -2.36
CA PHE A 26 2.72 -3.56 -3.57
C PHE A 26 3.88 -4.01 -4.45
N CYS A 27 3.67 -5.15 -5.11
CA CYS A 27 4.59 -5.72 -6.09
C CYS A 27 3.85 -5.90 -7.42
N LEU A 28 4.21 -5.10 -8.43
CA LEU A 28 3.60 -5.11 -9.76
C LEU A 28 4.46 -5.94 -10.73
N ILE A 29 3.83 -6.92 -11.37
CA ILE A 29 4.48 -7.90 -12.24
C ILE A 29 3.82 -7.89 -13.63
N PRO A 30 4.51 -7.36 -14.65
CA PRO A 30 4.12 -7.55 -16.05
C PRO A 30 4.15 -9.03 -16.43
N ILE A 31 3.14 -9.50 -17.16
CA ILE A 31 3.06 -10.89 -17.63
C ILE A 31 3.00 -10.92 -19.16
N GLY A 32 3.78 -11.82 -19.76
CA GLY A 32 3.80 -12.01 -21.22
C GLY A 32 4.67 -11.00 -21.96
N THR A 33 5.65 -10.39 -21.29
CA THR A 33 6.66 -9.54 -21.93
C THR A 33 7.57 -10.39 -22.83
N PRO A 34 8.15 -9.82 -23.91
CA PRO A 34 9.06 -10.55 -24.80
C PRO A 34 10.36 -11.05 -24.13
N THR A 35 10.68 -10.52 -22.95
CA THR A 35 11.86 -10.89 -22.17
C THR A 35 11.50 -11.05 -20.69
N ALA A 36 12.33 -11.76 -19.93
CA ALA A 36 12.16 -11.92 -18.50
C ALA A 36 12.44 -10.64 -17.68
N SER A 37 13.15 -9.67 -18.26
CA SER A 37 13.47 -8.42 -17.56
C SER A 37 12.28 -7.46 -17.61
N VAL A 38 11.91 -6.93 -16.45
CA VAL A 38 10.78 -5.98 -16.27
C VAL A 38 11.23 -4.64 -15.70
N SER A 39 12.54 -4.37 -15.69
CA SER A 39 13.12 -3.20 -15.03
C SER A 39 12.69 -1.87 -15.67
N LYS A 40 12.36 -1.87 -16.97
CA LYS A 40 11.87 -0.67 -17.67
C LYS A 40 10.48 -0.27 -17.17
N GLU A 41 9.59 -1.23 -17.00
CA GLU A 41 8.24 -1.06 -16.48
C GLU A 41 8.29 -0.60 -15.02
N VAL A 42 9.10 -1.26 -14.19
CA VAL A 42 9.31 -0.86 -12.79
C VAL A 42 9.85 0.57 -12.71
N ALA A 43 10.83 0.94 -13.54
CA ALA A 43 11.35 2.30 -13.57
C ALA A 43 10.28 3.34 -13.99
N ALA A 44 9.36 2.99 -14.89
CA ALA A 44 8.24 3.87 -15.24
C ALA A 44 7.30 4.08 -14.05
N VAL A 45 6.96 3.00 -13.33
CA VAL A 45 6.16 3.07 -12.09
C VAL A 45 6.85 3.94 -11.04
N GLN A 46 8.17 3.85 -10.87
CA GLN A 46 8.89 4.71 -9.91
C GLN A 46 8.87 6.20 -10.28
N ARG A 47 8.85 6.54 -11.58
CA ARG A 47 8.65 7.94 -12.02
C ARG A 47 7.25 8.44 -11.69
N LEU A 48 6.23 7.58 -11.86
CA LEU A 48 4.86 7.87 -11.42
C LEU A 48 4.78 8.09 -9.90
N MET A 49 5.43 7.23 -9.10
CA MET A 49 5.50 7.39 -7.65
C MET A 49 6.09 8.74 -7.26
N LYS A 50 7.24 9.11 -7.87
CA LYS A 50 7.87 10.41 -7.65
C LYS A 50 6.96 11.59 -8.01
N ALA A 51 6.20 11.47 -9.10
CA ALA A 51 5.29 12.52 -9.55
C ALA A 51 4.02 12.63 -8.69
N SER A 52 3.67 11.59 -7.92
CA SER A 52 2.45 11.55 -7.13
C SER A 52 2.44 12.50 -5.92
N GLY A 53 3.63 12.84 -5.40
CA GLY A 53 3.78 13.60 -4.16
C GLY A 53 3.52 12.81 -2.88
N LEU A 54 3.13 11.53 -2.96
CA LEU A 54 2.97 10.66 -1.79
C LEU A 54 4.32 10.22 -1.24
N SER A 55 4.36 9.96 0.07
CA SER A 55 5.51 9.30 0.70
C SER A 55 5.58 7.85 0.21
N TYR A 56 6.75 7.44 -0.30
CA TYR A 56 6.98 6.08 -0.76
C TYR A 56 8.43 5.65 -0.54
N SER A 57 8.65 4.33 -0.54
CA SER A 57 9.97 3.71 -0.46
C SER A 57 10.02 2.46 -1.34
N MET A 58 10.95 2.44 -2.29
CA MET A 58 11.20 1.27 -3.14
C MET A 58 12.20 0.33 -2.45
N HIS A 59 11.97 -0.97 -2.56
CA HIS A 59 12.90 -2.01 -2.13
C HIS A 59 12.92 -3.15 -3.16
N SER A 60 13.70 -4.20 -2.89
CA SER A 60 13.95 -5.29 -3.85
C SER A 60 12.72 -6.08 -4.29
N ALA A 61 11.64 -6.06 -3.50
CA ALA A 61 10.46 -6.90 -3.67
C ALA A 61 9.17 -6.11 -3.88
N GLY A 62 9.24 -4.79 -4.04
CA GLY A 62 8.05 -3.96 -4.13
C GLY A 62 8.30 -2.49 -3.87
N THR A 63 7.21 -1.78 -3.61
CA THR A 63 7.22 -0.38 -3.21
C THR A 63 6.15 -0.17 -2.16
N THR A 64 6.58 0.36 -1.02
CA THR A 64 5.69 0.81 0.03
C THR A 64 5.30 2.25 -0.22
N VAL A 65 4.00 2.56 -0.12
CA VAL A 65 3.42 3.90 -0.29
C VAL A 65 2.39 4.16 0.80
N GLU A 66 2.26 5.40 1.23
CA GLU A 66 1.26 5.80 2.22
C GLU A 66 0.53 7.10 1.83
N GLY A 67 -0.72 7.20 2.27
CA GLY A 67 -1.63 8.29 1.90
C GLY A 67 -3.02 8.05 2.48
N THR A 68 -4.04 8.64 1.87
CA THR A 68 -5.41 8.15 2.04
C THR A 68 -5.59 6.81 1.32
N TRP A 69 -6.60 6.01 1.71
CA TRP A 69 -6.89 4.75 1.01
C TRP A 69 -7.09 4.98 -0.49
N ASP A 70 -7.87 5.99 -0.84
CA ASP A 70 -8.23 6.27 -2.23
C ASP A 70 -7.02 6.76 -3.04
N GLU A 71 -6.16 7.61 -2.49
CA GLU A 71 -4.93 8.03 -3.18
C GLU A 71 -3.98 6.87 -3.45
N VAL A 72 -3.78 6.01 -2.46
CA VAL A 72 -2.90 4.84 -2.55
C VAL A 72 -3.43 3.88 -3.62
N MET A 73 -4.70 3.48 -3.54
CA MET A 73 -5.28 2.52 -4.49
C MET A 73 -5.40 3.12 -5.90
N ARG A 74 -5.69 4.43 -6.01
CA ARG A 74 -5.67 5.14 -7.29
C ARG A 74 -4.28 5.13 -7.91
N LEU A 75 -3.22 5.36 -7.13
CA LEU A 75 -1.86 5.37 -7.64
C LEU A 75 -1.42 3.99 -8.13
N ILE A 76 -1.79 2.93 -7.41
CA ILE A 76 -1.55 1.54 -7.85
C ILE A 76 -2.31 1.26 -9.15
N GLY A 77 -3.57 1.69 -9.26
CA GLY A 77 -4.34 1.59 -10.52
C GLY A 77 -3.70 2.35 -11.69
N GLN A 78 -3.20 3.56 -11.44
CA GLN A 78 -2.45 4.33 -12.44
C GLN A 78 -1.16 3.63 -12.88
N ALA A 79 -0.48 2.94 -11.97
CA ALA A 79 0.69 2.13 -12.31
C ALA A 79 0.34 1.00 -13.31
N HIS A 80 -0.81 0.35 -13.15
CA HIS A 80 -1.31 -0.61 -14.15
C HIS A 80 -1.54 0.06 -15.51
N THR A 81 -2.27 1.19 -15.55
CA THR A 81 -2.51 1.92 -16.80
C THR A 81 -1.21 2.30 -17.49
N LEU A 82 -0.21 2.80 -16.75
CA LEU A 82 1.09 3.18 -17.29
C LEU A 82 1.82 1.98 -17.90
N VAL A 83 1.79 0.82 -17.24
CA VAL A 83 2.42 -0.39 -17.76
C VAL A 83 1.70 -0.92 -19.00
N HIS A 84 0.36 -0.82 -19.05
CA HIS A 84 -0.42 -1.14 -20.25
C HIS A 84 -0.09 -0.21 -21.44
N GLN A 85 0.16 1.07 -21.20
CA GLN A 85 0.59 2.02 -22.25
C GLN A 85 1.94 1.64 -22.89
N ASN A 86 2.77 0.86 -22.20
CA ASN A 86 4.02 0.33 -22.75
C ASN A 86 3.83 -0.95 -23.60
N GLY A 87 2.60 -1.36 -23.85
CA GLY A 87 2.26 -2.54 -24.66
C GLY A 87 2.16 -3.84 -23.88
N VAL A 88 2.24 -3.81 -22.54
CA VAL A 88 2.03 -4.99 -21.69
C VAL A 88 0.55 -5.31 -21.62
N LEU A 89 0.16 -6.52 -22.03
CA LEU A 89 -1.25 -6.92 -22.09
C LEU A 89 -1.81 -7.32 -20.72
N ARG A 90 -0.97 -7.85 -19.82
CA ARG A 90 -1.41 -8.35 -18.51
C ARG A 90 -0.46 -7.89 -17.41
N VAL A 91 -1.04 -7.39 -16.33
CA VAL A 91 -0.33 -7.02 -15.10
C VAL A 91 -0.96 -7.78 -13.94
N GLN A 92 -0.14 -8.40 -13.11
CA GLN A 92 -0.55 -8.96 -11.83
C GLN A 92 0.12 -8.17 -10.72
N THR A 93 -0.64 -7.82 -9.68
CA THR A 93 -0.11 -7.07 -8.54
C THR A 93 -0.50 -7.75 -7.24
N ASP A 94 0.49 -7.96 -6.37
CA ASP A 94 0.28 -8.32 -4.97
C ASP A 94 0.24 -7.04 -4.14
N ILE A 95 -0.71 -6.93 -3.21
CA ILE A 95 -0.87 -5.75 -2.34
C ILE A 95 -1.07 -6.22 -0.90
N ARG A 96 -0.21 -5.75 -0.01
CA ARG A 96 -0.41 -5.82 1.45
C ARG A 96 -0.71 -4.43 1.96
N ALA A 97 -1.96 -4.18 2.32
CA ALA A 97 -2.41 -2.91 2.86
C ALA A 97 -2.76 -3.02 4.35
N GLY A 98 -2.34 -2.04 5.14
CA GLY A 98 -2.63 -1.95 6.57
C GLY A 98 -3.28 -0.62 6.91
N THR A 99 -4.29 -0.67 7.78
CA THR A 99 -4.97 0.50 8.35
C THR A 99 -5.12 0.31 9.86
N ARG A 100 -5.24 1.41 10.60
CA ARG A 100 -5.42 1.40 12.06
C ARG A 100 -6.19 2.64 12.49
N THR A 101 -6.90 2.57 13.61
CA THR A 101 -7.76 3.65 14.12
C THR A 101 -7.26 4.29 15.41
N ASP A 102 -6.25 3.69 16.06
CA ASP A 102 -5.76 4.12 17.38
C ASP A 102 -4.68 5.21 17.28
N LYS A 103 -3.95 5.30 16.16
CA LYS A 103 -2.99 6.38 15.88
C LYS A 103 -2.64 6.49 14.40
N GLU A 104 -2.19 7.67 13.99
CA GLU A 104 -1.48 7.85 12.74
C GLU A 104 -0.04 7.30 12.89
N GLN A 105 0.43 6.57 11.87
CA GLN A 105 1.77 6.00 11.89
C GLN A 105 2.32 5.89 10.46
N HIS A 106 3.53 6.40 10.26
CA HIS A 106 4.23 6.34 8.98
C HIS A 106 5.00 5.02 8.83
N PHE A 107 5.20 4.53 7.59
CA PHE A 107 5.94 3.28 7.37
C PHE A 107 7.38 3.34 7.88
N ALA A 108 8.03 4.51 7.84
CA ALA A 108 9.39 4.69 8.34
C ALA A 108 9.47 4.48 9.86
N GLU A 109 8.45 4.88 10.60
CA GLU A 109 8.38 4.71 12.05
C GLU A 109 8.24 3.23 12.45
N LYS A 110 7.63 2.41 11.59
CA LYS A 110 7.56 0.95 11.83
C LYS A 110 8.94 0.33 11.81
N VAL A 111 9.76 0.69 10.82
CA VAL A 111 11.14 0.21 10.68
C VAL A 111 11.99 0.75 11.84
N ALA A 112 11.97 2.05 12.07
CA ALA A 112 12.74 2.70 13.14
C ALA A 112 12.42 2.13 14.53
N LYS A 113 11.14 1.77 14.78
CA LYS A 113 10.77 1.15 16.05
C LYS A 113 11.42 -0.22 16.24
N VAL A 114 11.45 -1.06 15.21
CA VAL A 114 12.12 -2.37 15.28
C VAL A 114 13.63 -2.19 15.47
N GLU A 115 14.25 -1.30 14.69
CA GLU A 115 15.68 -1.00 14.79
C GLU A 115 16.08 -0.52 16.19
N SER A 116 15.25 0.33 16.82
CA SER A 116 15.49 0.80 18.19
C SER A 116 15.47 -0.31 19.24
N LEU A 117 14.66 -1.35 19.04
CA LEU A 117 14.59 -2.51 19.93
C LEU A 117 15.82 -3.40 19.76
N LEU A 118 16.21 -3.67 18.51
CA LEU A 118 17.41 -4.45 18.19
C LEU A 118 18.67 -3.81 18.79
N ALA A 119 18.83 -2.49 18.66
CA ALA A 119 19.95 -1.76 19.26
C ALA A 119 19.93 -1.75 20.80
N GLY A 120 18.75 -1.86 21.41
CA GLY A 120 18.61 -1.96 22.87
C GLY A 120 19.01 -3.33 23.41
N GLU A 121 18.70 -4.40 22.67
CA GLU A 121 19.06 -5.79 23.04
C GLU A 121 20.58 -6.03 22.95
N GLU A 122 21.26 -5.48 21.94
CA GLU A 122 22.72 -5.59 21.81
C GLU A 122 23.49 -4.95 22.99
N ASN A 123 22.90 -3.95 23.64
CA ASN A 123 23.50 -3.26 24.80
C ASN A 123 23.17 -3.90 26.15
N GLY A 124 22.20 -4.83 26.22
CA GLY A 124 21.78 -5.51 27.45
C GLY A 124 22.40 -6.90 27.67
N GLY A 125 23.23 -7.38 26.74
CA GLY A 125 23.83 -8.71 26.75
C GLY A 125 25.28 -8.80 27.25
N LYS A 126 25.75 -7.84 28.07
CA LYS A 126 27.09 -7.86 28.69
C LYS A 126 27.03 -8.03 30.20
#